data_AF-G9X2U2-F1
#
_entry.id   AF-G9X2U2-F1
#
_cell.length_a   1.000
_cell.length_b   1.000
_cell.length_c   1.000
_cell.angle_alpha   90.00
_cell.angle_beta   90.00
_cell.angle_gamma   90.00
#
_symmetry.space_group_name_H-M   'P 1'
#
loop_
_entity.id
_entity.type
_entity.pdbx_description
1 polymer ?
#
loop_
_entity_poly.entity_id
_entity_poly.type
_entity_poly.pdbx_seq_one_letter_code
_entity_poly.pdbx_strand_id
1 'polypeptide(L)'
;MNTTEVWLAYFEKCAALKRIEDTKAETKIHYLLYMYSKGLESRTIIKASPDKIQELKSSRDDVIGVKRMSDAEIKLAKALEMPTYEI
;
A
#
# COMPACT_ATOMS: atom_id res chain seq x y z
N MET A 1 -25.60 39.74 2.95
CA MET A 1 -25.24 38.31 2.93
C MET A 1 -25.03 37.88 4.36
N ASN A 2 -25.82 36.94 4.87
CA ASN A 2 -25.79 36.58 6.27
C ASN A 2 -24.52 35.75 6.53
N THR A 3 -23.65 36.20 7.43
CA THR A 3 -22.32 35.63 7.65
C THR A 3 -22.36 34.13 7.95
N THR A 4 -23.44 33.67 8.58
CA THR A 4 -23.72 32.27 8.90
C THR A 4 -23.80 31.36 7.66
N GLU A 5 -24.36 31.84 6.55
CA GLU A 5 -24.50 31.06 5.30
C GLU A 5 -23.13 30.84 4.63
N VAL A 6 -22.23 31.82 4.74
CA VAL A 6 -20.86 31.73 4.23
C VAL A 6 -20.05 30.69 4.99
N TRP A 7 -20.19 30.66 6.32
CA TRP A 7 -19.51 29.69 7.16
C TRP A 7 -20.02 28.25 6.93
N LEU A 8 -21.34 28.06 6.80
CA LEU A 8 -21.92 26.76 6.48
C LEU A 8 -21.39 26.20 5.15
N ALA A 9 -21.42 27.01 4.08
CA ALA A 9 -20.89 26.61 2.78
C ALA A 9 -19.38 26.29 2.83
N TYR A 10 -18.62 27.03 3.65
CA TYR A 10 -17.20 26.75 3.87
C TYR A 10 -16.97 25.40 4.57
N PHE A 11 -17.71 25.12 5.65
CA PHE A 11 -17.58 23.85 6.37
C PHE A 11 -18.04 22.65 5.55
N GLU A 12 -19.11 22.79 4.76
CA GLU A 12 -19.57 21.74 3.83
C GLU A 12 -18.53 21.45 2.75
N LYS A 13 -17.90 22.50 2.19
CA LYS A 13 -16.81 22.35 1.23
C LYS A 13 -15.59 21.66 1.86
N CYS A 14 -15.20 22.04 3.07
CA CYS A 14 -14.10 21.39 3.80
C CYS A 14 -14.42 19.93 4.16
N ALA A 15 -15.67 19.62 4.53
CA ALA A 15 -16.10 18.25 4.82
C ALA A 15 -16.16 17.37 3.55
N ALA A 16 -16.57 17.94 2.42
CA ALA A 16 -16.53 17.26 1.12
C ALA A 16 -15.07 16.98 0.69
N LEU A 17 -14.17 17.94 0.87
CA LEU A 17 -12.73 17.76 0.60
C LEU A 17 -12.11 16.69 1.50
N LYS A 18 -12.41 16.70 2.82
CA LYS A 18 -11.99 15.63 3.74
C LYS A 18 -12.55 14.26 3.36
N ARG A 19 -13.81 14.17 2.95
CA ARG A 19 -14.39 12.90 2.47
C ARG A 19 -13.69 12.37 1.21
N ILE A 20 -13.22 13.25 0.32
CA ILE A 20 -12.49 12.88 -0.90
C ILE A 20 -11.05 12.44 -0.58
N GLU A 21 -10.40 13.04 0.43
CA GLU A 21 -9.08 12.60 0.90
C GLU A 21 -9.16 11.28 1.70
N ASP A 22 -10.17 11.11 2.56
CA ASP A 22 -10.40 9.87 3.32
C ASP A 22 -10.86 8.69 2.45
N THR A 23 -11.33 8.92 1.21
CA THR A 23 -11.69 7.82 0.27
C THR A 23 -10.53 7.24 -0.51
N LYS A 24 -9.30 7.75 -0.35
CA LYS A 24 -8.08 7.11 -0.87
C LYS A 24 -7.15 6.65 0.25
N ALA A 25 -7.71 6.06 1.32
CA ALA A 25 -6.94 5.10 2.09
C ALA A 25 -6.61 3.92 1.18
N GLU A 26 -5.52 4.03 0.41
CA GLU A 26 -5.00 2.94 -0.40
C GLU A 26 -4.83 1.73 0.53
N THR A 27 -5.66 0.72 0.32
CA THR A 27 -5.64 -0.47 1.17
C THR A 27 -4.36 -1.23 0.85
N LYS A 28 -3.31 -0.95 1.62
CA LYS A 28 -2.02 -1.63 1.48
C LYS A 28 -2.09 -3.02 2.09
N ILE A 29 -1.59 -4.00 1.35
CA ILE A 29 -1.60 -5.42 1.73
C ILE A 29 -0.15 -5.93 1.71
N HIS A 30 0.15 -6.95 2.50
CA HIS A 30 1.47 -7.58 2.51
C HIS A 30 1.62 -8.59 1.37
N TYR A 31 2.73 -8.51 0.67
CA TYR A 31 3.14 -9.38 -0.42
C TYR A 31 4.53 -9.93 -0.14
N LEU A 32 4.73 -11.20 -0.48
CA LEU A 32 6.04 -11.82 -0.57
C LEU A 32 6.51 -11.73 -2.02
N LEU A 33 7.60 -11.00 -2.25
CA LEU A 33 8.27 -10.92 -3.53
C LEU A 33 9.36 -11.98 -3.62
N TYR A 34 9.42 -12.63 -4.78
CA TYR A 34 10.49 -13.52 -5.18
C TYR A 34 11.33 -12.78 -6.20
N MET A 35 12.61 -12.61 -5.89
CA MET A 35 13.54 -11.89 -6.75
C MET A 35 14.72 -12.77 -7.14
N TYR A 36 15.20 -12.61 -8.37
CA TYR A 36 16.38 -13.27 -8.89
C TYR A 36 17.26 -12.25 -9.60
N SER A 37 18.48 -12.06 -9.09
CA SER A 37 19.44 -11.12 -9.68
C SER A 37 20.82 -11.75 -9.70
N LYS A 38 21.45 -11.80 -10.88
CA LYS A 38 22.84 -12.27 -11.06
C LYS A 38 23.15 -13.63 -10.42
N GLY A 39 22.22 -14.59 -10.46
CA GLY A 39 22.42 -15.92 -9.85
C GLY A 39 22.00 -16.01 -8.38
N LEU A 40 21.53 -14.92 -7.78
CA LEU A 40 21.11 -14.88 -6.39
C LEU A 40 19.59 -14.82 -6.28
N GLU A 41 19.03 -15.80 -5.60
CA GLU A 41 17.63 -15.79 -5.18
C GLU A 41 17.48 -15.01 -3.88
N SER A 42 16.47 -14.14 -3.82
CA SER A 42 16.12 -13.42 -2.60
C SER A 42 14.61 -13.29 -2.45
N ARG A 43 14.16 -13.10 -1.21
CA ARG A 43 12.75 -12.95 -0.85
C ARG A 43 12.61 -11.74 0.05
N THR A 44 11.59 -10.93 -0.20
CA THR A 44 11.32 -9.74 0.62
C THR A 44 9.83 -9.56 0.82
N ILE A 45 9.45 -8.99 1.97
CA ILE A 45 8.06 -8.69 2.28
C ILE A 45 7.83 -7.21 2.01
N ILE A 46 6.83 -6.90 1.19
CA ILE A 46 6.44 -5.53 0.87
C ILE A 46 4.97 -5.33 1.19
N LYS A 47 4.67 -4.24 1.88
CA LYS A 47 3.31 -3.75 2.09
C LYS A 47 3.04 -2.63 1.09
N ALA A 48 2.11 -2.85 0.17
CA ALA A 48 1.79 -1.88 -0.90
C ALA A 48 0.35 -2.07 -1.41
N SER A 49 -0.14 -1.10 -2.18
CA SER A 49 -1.40 -1.26 -2.92
C SER A 49 -1.23 -2.26 -4.07
N PRO A 50 -2.32 -2.96 -4.49
CA PRO A 50 -2.26 -3.91 -5.60
C PRO A 50 -1.70 -3.30 -6.89
N ASP A 51 -2.09 -2.06 -7.20
CA ASP A 51 -1.64 -1.33 -8.38
C ASP A 51 -0.12 -1.11 -8.35
N LYS A 52 0.42 -0.72 -7.20
CA LYS A 52 1.86 -0.49 -7.02
C LYS A 52 2.68 -1.78 -7.13
N ILE A 53 2.15 -2.90 -6.64
CA ILE A 53 2.77 -4.22 -6.83
C ILE A 53 2.81 -4.62 -8.29
N GLN A 54 1.72 -4.36 -9.02
CA GLN A 54 1.66 -4.68 -10.44
C GLN A 54 2.62 -3.82 -11.26
N GLU A 55 2.74 -2.53 -10.94
CA GLU A 55 3.76 -1.63 -11.50
C GLU A 55 5.19 -2.14 -11.19
N LEU A 56 5.44 -2.55 -9.94
CA LEU A 56 6.75 -3.06 -9.52
C LEU A 56 7.12 -4.34 -10.28
N LYS A 57 6.17 -5.28 -10.43
CA LYS A 57 6.39 -6.50 -11.23
C LYS A 57 6.65 -6.20 -12.70
N SER A 58 6.08 -5.13 -13.24
CA SER A 58 6.21 -4.77 -14.66
C SER A 58 7.46 -3.93 -14.96
N SER A 59 7.99 -3.22 -13.97
CA SER A 59 9.15 -2.33 -14.11
C SER A 59 10.48 -2.96 -13.72
N ARG A 60 10.45 -4.13 -13.06
CA ARG A 60 11.64 -4.81 -12.55
C ARG A 60 11.74 -6.24 -13.04
N ASP A 61 12.71 -6.48 -13.93
CA ASP A 61 12.99 -7.81 -14.49
C ASP A 61 13.52 -8.81 -13.45
N ASP A 62 14.07 -8.31 -12.34
CA ASP A 62 14.56 -9.16 -11.25
C ASP A 62 13.43 -9.68 -10.36
N VAL A 63 12.18 -9.25 -10.54
CA VAL A 63 11.01 -9.73 -9.78
C VAL A 63 10.33 -10.86 -10.56
N ILE A 64 10.65 -12.10 -10.19
CA ILE A 64 10.16 -13.30 -10.87
C ILE A 64 8.79 -13.75 -10.38
N GLY A 65 8.35 -13.28 -9.22
CA GLY A 65 7.06 -13.69 -8.65
C GLY A 65 6.61 -12.80 -7.50
N VAL A 66 5.30 -12.75 -7.31
CA VAL A 66 4.67 -12.06 -6.17
C VAL A 66 3.54 -12.92 -5.65
N LYS A 67 3.46 -13.07 -4.32
CA LYS A 67 2.39 -13.77 -3.63
C LYS A 67 1.78 -12.85 -2.57
N ARG A 68 0.45 -12.69 -2.57
CA ARG A 68 -0.27 -12.06 -1.46
C ARG A 68 -0.15 -12.93 -0.21
N MET A 69 0.24 -12.35 0.92
CA MET A 69 0.38 -13.08 2.18
C MET A 69 -0.96 -13.15 2.93
N SER A 70 -1.19 -14.29 3.58
CA SER A 70 -2.26 -14.48 4.56
C SER A 70 -1.88 -13.93 5.93
N ASP A 71 -2.86 -13.70 6.80
CA ASP A 71 -2.62 -13.19 8.16
C ASP A 71 -1.73 -14.12 9.00
N ALA A 72 -1.83 -15.44 8.79
CA ALA A 72 -0.97 -16.42 9.45
C ALA A 72 0.49 -16.28 9.02
N GLU A 73 0.73 -16.10 7.71
CA GLU A 73 2.08 -15.88 7.17
C GLU A 73 2.67 -14.55 7.64
N ILE A 74 1.85 -13.49 7.75
CA ILE A 74 2.29 -12.19 8.28
C ILE A 74 2.70 -12.32 9.76
N LYS A 75 1.92 -13.06 10.56
CA LYS A 75 2.26 -13.33 11.98
C LYS A 75 3.57 -14.11 12.11
N LEU A 76 3.77 -15.14 11.28
CA LEU A 76 5.00 -15.92 11.24
C LEU A 76 6.21 -15.05 10.83
N ALA A 77 6.07 -14.24 9.78
CA ALA A 77 7.12 -13.33 9.34
C ALA A 77 7.53 -12.34 10.44
N LYS A 78 6.57 -11.80 11.20
CA LYS A 78 6.85 -10.94 12.36
C LYS A 78 7.56 -11.68 13.48
N ALA A 79 7.16 -12.93 13.78
CA ALA A 79 7.81 -13.75 14.80
C ALA A 79 9.25 -14.12 14.43
N LEU A 80 9.54 -14.21 13.13
CA LEU A 80 10.88 -14.44 12.57
C LEU A 80 11.65 -13.14 12.33
N GLU A 81 11.11 -11.99 12.76
CA GLU A 81 11.70 -10.66 12.58
C GLU A 81 12.09 -10.36 11.12
N MET A 82 11.32 -10.90 10.17
CA MET A 82 11.58 -10.69 8.75
C MET A 82 11.34 -9.21 8.40
N PRO A 83 12.28 -8.56 7.68
CA PRO A 83 12.11 -7.17 7.30
C PRO A 83 10.90 -7.01 6.37
N THR A 84 10.06 -6.03 6.68
CA THR A 84 8.90 -5.63 5.88
C THR A 84 9.09 -4.20 5.43
N TYR A 85 9.11 -3.99 4.11
CA TYR A 85 9.21 -2.67 3.52
C TYR A 85 7.82 -2.15 3.15
N GLU A 86 7.61 -0.83 3.18
CA GLU A 86 6.35 -0.22 2.75
C GLU A 86 6.65 0.76 1.60
N ILE A 87 5.90 0.63 0.51
CA ILE A 87 5.97 1.51 -0.66
C ILE A 87 4.59 2.00 -1.07
#